data_AF-A0A5S3UQ78-F1
#
_entry.id   AF-A0A5S3UQ78-F1
#
_cell.length_a   1.000
_cell.length_b   1.000
_cell.length_c   1.000
_cell.angle_alpha   90.00
_cell.angle_beta   90.00
_cell.angle_gamma   90.00
#
_symmetry.space_group_name_H-M   'P 1'
#
loop_
_entity.id
_entity.type
_entity.pdbx_description
1 polymer ?
#
loop_
_entity_poly.entity_id
_entity_poly.type
_entity_poly.pdbx_seq_one_letter_code
_entity_poly.pdbx_strand_id
1 'polypeptide(L)'
;MATKLSPAHPSVQRAVHMVQSQQLTIHEAASQFALSQRTLYAALRSKQPQNQSHYAQLLEQKQRLESQLNQICEELATIKECGYATHN
;
A
#
# COMPACT_ATOMS: atom_id res chain seq x y z
N MET A 1 -21.29 11.45 21.35
CA MET A 1 -21.37 12.60 20.43
C MET A 1 -20.01 12.79 19.80
N ALA A 2 -19.84 12.50 18.51
CA ALA A 2 -18.54 12.63 17.84
C ALA A 2 -18.23 14.10 17.53
N THR A 3 -17.10 14.61 17.98
CA THR A 3 -16.71 16.01 17.80
C THR A 3 -16.15 16.23 16.39
N LYS A 4 -16.68 17.23 15.69
CA LYS A 4 -16.17 17.66 14.38
C LYS A 4 -14.95 18.54 14.60
N LEU A 5 -13.80 17.91 14.78
CA LEU A 5 -12.51 18.59 14.91
C LEU A 5 -11.90 18.87 13.53
N SER A 6 -11.16 19.99 13.43
CA SER A 6 -10.40 20.34 12.23
C SER A 6 -9.37 19.25 11.89
N PRO A 7 -9.09 18.97 10.61
CA PRO A 7 -8.04 18.02 10.20
C PRO A 7 -6.65 18.35 10.75
N ALA A 8 -6.40 19.63 11.07
CA ALA A 8 -5.15 20.09 11.67
C ALA A 8 -5.10 19.91 13.20
N HIS A 9 -6.20 19.46 13.83
CA HIS A 9 -6.26 19.31 15.28
C HIS A 9 -5.28 18.21 15.76
N PRO A 10 -4.54 18.41 16.87
CA PRO A 10 -3.53 17.47 17.34
C PRO A 10 -4.08 16.06 17.64
N SER A 11 -5.34 15.96 18.08
CA SER A 11 -6.02 14.66 18.27
C SER A 11 -6.28 13.93 16.95
N VAL A 12 -6.66 14.65 15.89
CA VAL A 12 -6.88 14.08 14.55
C VAL A 12 -5.54 13.64 13.96
N GLN A 13 -4.48 14.43 14.13
CA GLN A 13 -3.15 14.06 13.66
C GLN A 13 -2.60 12.80 14.34
N ARG A 14 -2.78 12.66 15.66
CA ARG A 14 -2.42 11.45 16.40
C ARG A 14 -3.23 10.23 15.95
N ALA A 15 -4.55 10.37 15.83
CA ALA A 15 -5.42 9.30 15.34
C ALA A 15 -5.00 8.84 13.93
N VAL A 16 -4.71 9.77 13.02
CA VAL A 16 -4.23 9.46 11.67
C VAL A 16 -2.89 8.74 11.70
N HIS A 17 -1.95 9.17 12.56
CA HIS A 17 -0.65 8.51 12.69
C HIS A 17 -0.80 7.07 13.18
N MET A 18 -1.65 6.81 14.18
CA MET A 18 -1.90 5.45 14.68
C MET A 18 -2.57 4.54 13.65
N VAL A 19 -3.42 5.11 12.78
CA VAL A 19 -4.01 4.37 11.66
C VAL A 19 -2.95 4.07 10.59
N GLN A 20 -2.07 5.03 10.28
CA GLN A 20 -0.99 4.85 9.29
C GLN A 20 0.05 3.83 9.76
N SER A 21 0.33 3.75 11.06
CA SER A 21 1.24 2.77 11.66
C SER A 21 0.60 1.40 11.90
N GLN A 22 -0.62 1.17 11.43
CA GLN A 22 -1.40 -0.07 11.61
C GLN A 22 -1.64 -0.46 13.09
N GLN A 23 -1.47 0.48 14.02
CA GLN A 23 -1.71 0.24 15.45
C GLN A 23 -3.20 0.21 15.78
N LEU A 24 -4.01 0.93 15.00
CA LEU A 24 -5.46 0.99 15.16
C LEU A 24 -6.15 0.99 13.80
N THR A 25 -7.31 0.36 13.72
CA THR A 25 -8.22 0.55 12.59
C THR A 25 -8.86 1.94 12.64
N ILE A 26 -9.38 2.40 11.49
CA ILE A 26 -10.07 3.71 11.40
C ILE A 26 -11.24 3.81 12.40
N HIS A 27 -11.96 2.69 12.60
CA HIS A 27 -13.08 2.63 13.53
C HIS A 27 -12.62 2.77 14.99
N GLU A 28 -11.58 2.04 15.38
CA GLU A 28 -11.03 2.09 16.74
C GLU A 28 -10.44 3.46 17.05
N ALA A 29 -9.70 4.05 16.10
CA ALA A 29 -9.18 5.40 16.25
C ALA A 29 -10.31 6.45 16.34
N ALA A 30 -11.39 6.29 15.57
CA ALA A 30 -12.55 7.17 15.69
C ALA A 30 -13.18 7.10 17.10
N SER A 31 -13.31 5.89 17.64
CA SER A 31 -13.85 5.67 18.98
C SER A 31 -12.92 6.23 20.07
N GLN A 32 -11.63 5.90 20.04
CA GLN A 32 -10.67 6.30 21.08
C GLN A 32 -10.47 7.82 21.15
N PHE A 33 -10.48 8.49 20.00
CA PHE A 33 -10.24 9.94 19.93
C PHE A 33 -11.55 10.76 19.89
N ALA A 34 -12.70 10.12 20.07
CA ALA A 34 -14.04 10.72 19.96
C ALA A 34 -14.26 11.50 18.65
N LEU A 35 -13.64 11.02 17.57
CA LEU A 35 -13.68 11.64 16.25
C LEU A 35 -14.77 11.00 15.38
N SER A 36 -15.27 11.77 14.41
CA SER A 36 -16.06 11.15 13.34
C SER A 36 -15.13 10.40 12.39
N GLN A 37 -15.53 9.19 11.96
CA GLN A 37 -14.78 8.43 10.94
C GLN A 37 -14.57 9.26 9.67
N ARG A 38 -15.56 10.07 9.29
CA ARG A 38 -15.48 10.99 8.15
C ARG A 38 -14.35 12.00 8.28
N THR A 39 -14.09 12.52 9.47
CA THR A 39 -12.95 13.41 9.77
C THR A 39 -11.62 12.68 9.57
N LEU A 40 -11.53 11.44 10.05
CA LEU A 40 -10.34 10.58 9.88
C LEU A 40 -10.08 10.25 8.41
N TYR A 41 -11.10 9.85 7.65
CA TYR A 41 -10.98 9.61 6.21
C TYR A 41 -10.54 10.86 5.44
N ALA A 42 -11.11 12.03 5.77
CA ALA A 42 -10.71 13.29 5.14
C ALA A 42 -9.24 13.64 5.43
N ALA A 43 -8.81 13.47 6.69
CA ALA A 43 -7.43 13.75 7.10
C ALA A 43 -6.41 12.76 6.50
N LEU A 44 -6.78 11.47 6.37
CA LEU A 44 -5.96 10.46 5.68
C LEU A 44 -5.81 10.80 4.20
N ARG A 45 -6.91 11.18 3.54
CA ARG A 45 -6.89 11.56 2.12
C ARG A 45 -6.08 12.84 1.86
N SER A 46 -6.11 13.82 2.77
CA SER A 46 -5.29 15.04 2.65
C SER A 46 -3.80 14.80 2.89
N LYS A 47 -3.45 13.73 3.63
CA LYS A 47 -2.05 13.34 3.89
C LYS A 47 -1.52 12.32 2.89
N GLN A 48 -2.38 11.74 2.06
CA GLN A 48 -1.93 10.91 0.94
C GLN A 48 -1.20 11.83 -0.03
N PRO A 49 0.10 11.59 -0.32
CA PRO A 49 0.80 12.35 -1.33
C PRO A 49 0.07 12.12 -2.65
N GLN A 50 -0.60 13.17 -3.14
CA GLN A 50 -1.42 13.10 -4.34
C GLN A 50 -0.55 12.66 -5.53
N ASN A 51 -0.79 11.42 -5.97
CA ASN A 51 -0.67 10.92 -7.33
C ASN A 51 0.71 10.85 -8.02
N GLN A 52 1.80 11.36 -7.43
CA GLN A 52 3.14 11.19 -8.05
C GLN A 52 3.84 9.89 -7.63
N SER A 53 3.63 9.40 -6.41
CA SER A 53 4.32 8.20 -5.92
C SER A 53 3.62 6.89 -6.28
N HIS A 54 2.29 6.83 -6.25
CA HIS A 54 1.57 5.56 -6.45
C HIS A 54 1.68 5.03 -7.88
N TYR A 55 1.54 5.90 -8.89
CA TYR A 55 1.72 5.48 -10.28
C TYR A 55 3.16 5.07 -10.57
N ALA A 56 4.14 5.81 -10.03
CA ALA A 56 5.55 5.46 -10.15
C ALA A 56 5.86 4.11 -9.47
N GLN A 57 5.33 3.87 -8.26
CA GLN A 57 5.45 2.59 -7.56
C GLN A 57 4.79 1.45 -8.33
N LEU A 58 3.62 1.69 -8.94
CA LEU A 58 2.94 0.69 -9.75
C LEU A 58 3.74 0.36 -11.03
N LEU A 59 4.34 1.37 -11.65
CA LEU A 59 5.20 1.20 -12.83
C LEU A 59 6.46 0.40 -12.48
N GLU A 60 7.11 0.72 -11.35
CA GLU A 60 8.28 0.01 -10.84
C GLU A 60 7.94 -1.46 -10.53
N GLN A 61 6.81 -1.70 -9.86
CA GLN A 61 6.33 -3.05 -9.58
C GLN A 61 6.03 -3.84 -10.86
N LYS A 62 5.41 -3.20 -11.85
CA LYS A 62 5.14 -3.81 -13.15
C LYS A 62 6.45 -4.24 -13.83
N GLN A 63 7.43 -3.35 -13.93
CA GLN A 63 8.73 -3.65 -14.56
C GLN A 63 9.46 -4.80 -13.84
N ARG A 64 9.41 -4.82 -12.50
CA ARG A 64 9.99 -5.89 -11.71
C ARG A 64 9.33 -7.24 -12.01
N LEU A 65 8.00 -7.28 -12.10
CA LEU A 65 7.26 -8.51 -12.43
C LEU A 65 7.55 -8.99 -13.86
N GLU A 66 7.62 -8.07 -14.83
CA GLU A 66 8.00 -8.41 -16.22
C GLU A 66 9.41 -9.01 -16.27
N SER A 67 10.37 -8.44 -15.54
CA SER A 67 11.73 -8.99 -15.46
C SER A 67 11.76 -10.38 -14.83
N GLN A 68 10.97 -10.61 -13.76
CA GLN A 68 10.90 -11.92 -13.11
C GLN A 68 10.26 -12.98 -14.03
N LEU A 69 9.22 -12.60 -14.78
CA LEU A 69 8.60 -13.49 -15.76
C LEU A 69 9.59 -13.89 -16.86
N ASN A 70 10.38 -12.94 -17.37
CA ASN A 70 11.39 -13.25 -18.39
C ASN A 70 12.44 -14.23 -17.86
N GLN A 71 12.94 -14.03 -16.62
CA GLN A 71 13.87 -14.96 -15.99
C GLN A 71 13.29 -16.37 -15.87
N ILE A 72 12.04 -16.49 -15.42
CA ILE A 72 11.36 -17.79 -15.32
C ILE A 72 11.23 -18.44 -16.71
N CYS A 73 10.90 -17.67 -17.74
CA CYS A 73 10.81 -18.18 -19.11
C CYS A 73 12.15 -18.69 -19.63
N GLU A 74 13.25 -17.99 -19.36
CA GLU A 74 14.61 -18.42 -19.72
C GLU A 74 15.03 -19.69 -18.95
N GLU A 75 14.76 -19.75 -17.65
CA GLU A 75 15.00 -20.95 -16.83
C GLU A 75 14.19 -22.15 -17.35
N LEU A 76 12.92 -21.95 -17.72
CA LEU A 76 12.11 -23.01 -18.31
C LEU A 76 12.59 -23.45 -19.70
N ALA A 77 13.11 -22.52 -20.51
CA ALA A 77 13.69 -22.84 -21.82
C ALA A 77 14.97 -23.69 -21.67
N THR A 78 15.87 -23.29 -20.77
CA THR A 78 17.11 -24.05 -20.48
C THR A 78 16.81 -25.43 -19.91
N ILE A 79 15.82 -25.57 -19.03
CA ILE A 79 15.38 -26.87 -18.52
C ILE A 79 14.84 -27.76 -19.66
N LYS A 80 14.06 -27.19 -20.59
CA LYS A 80 13.59 -27.93 -21.78
C LYS A 80 14.76 -28.40 -22.63
N GLU A 81 15.75 -27.56 -22.90
CA GLU A 81 16.93 -27.92 -23.69
C GLU A 81 17.79 -29.00 -23.02
N CYS A 82 17.99 -28.96 -21.70
CA CYS A 82 18.67 -30.01 -20.95
C CYS A 82 17.92 -31.35 -20.99
N GLY A 83 16.58 -31.33 -21.02
CA GLY A 83 15.75 -32.54 -21.13
C GLY A 83 15.83 -33.25 -22.49
N TYR A 84 16.19 -32.54 -23.56
CA TYR A 84 16.40 -33.14 -24.89
C TYR A 84 17.84 -33.64 -25.10
N ALA A 85 18.82 -33.15 -24.33
CA ALA A 85 20.22 -33.54 -24.45
C ALA A 85 20.55 -34.89 -23.78
N THR A 86 19.71 -35.38 -22.87
CA THR A 86 19.91 -36.66 -22.14
C THR A 86 19.27 -37.88 -22.82
N HIS A 87 18.66 -37.70 -23.99
CA HIS A 87 17.98 -38.76 -24.75
C HIS A 87 18.67 -39.15 -26.09
N ASN A 88 19.97 -38.86 -26.25
CA ASN A 88 20.79 -39.42 -27.34
C ASN A 88 21.80 -40.44 -26.81
#